data_AF-A0A9E3G298-F1
#
_entry.id   AF-A0A9E3G298-F1
#
_cell.length_a   1.000
_cell.length_b   1.000
_cell.length_c   1.000
_cell.angle_alpha   90.00
_cell.angle_beta   90.00
_cell.angle_gamma   90.00
#
_symmetry.space_group_name_H-M   'P 1'
#
loop_
_entity.id
_entity.type
_entity.pdbx_description
1 polymer ?
#
loop_
_entity_poly.entity_id
_entity_poly.type
_entity_poly.pdbx_seq_one_letter_code
_entity_poly.pdbx_strand_id
1 'polypeptide(L)' 'MNNSDESHRSDDALVSEKIQVDRKVFFLDLKENQRGRFLKITEDVSGRRDTIMLPASGLQSFVEALHRIVEFEQQL' A
#
# COMPACT_ATOMS: atom_id res chain seq x y z
N MET A 1 21.72 -16.45 -2.38
CA MET A 1 21.10 -15.26 -1.75
C MET A 1 19.67 -15.62 -1.44
N ASN A 2 19.35 -15.90 -0.17
CA ASN A 2 18.07 -16.46 0.25
C ASN A 2 16.93 -15.44 0.14
N ASN A 3 15.88 -15.81 -0.57
CA ASN A 3 14.61 -15.10 -0.73
C ASN A 3 13.69 -15.30 0.50
N SER A 4 14.25 -15.18 1.72
CA SER A 4 13.55 -15.52 2.98
C SER A 4 12.79 -14.35 3.62
N ASP A 5 12.60 -13.24 2.90
CA ASP A 5 11.94 -12.01 3.41
C ASP A 5 10.52 -11.81 2.82
N GLU A 6 10.05 -12.74 1.98
CA GLU A 6 8.70 -12.70 1.40
C GLU A 6 7.64 -13.43 2.24
N SER A 7 8.00 -14.40 3.07
CA SER A 7 7.05 -15.30 3.75
C SER A 7 6.56 -14.83 5.13
N HIS A 8 6.95 -13.64 5.60
CA HIS A 8 6.57 -13.14 6.94
C HIS A 8 5.86 -11.78 6.93
N ARG A 9 5.54 -11.22 5.77
CA ARG A 9 4.95 -9.86 5.68
C ARG A 9 3.42 -9.85 5.65
N SER A 10 2.79 -10.97 5.31
CA SER A 10 1.33 -11.13 5.14
C SER A 10 0.56 -11.57 6.40
N ASP A 11 1.20 -12.24 7.37
CA ASP A 11 0.44 -12.94 8.43
C ASP A 11 -0.27 -12.02 9.44
N ASP A 12 0.09 -10.74 9.47
CA ASP A 12 -0.49 -9.73 10.38
C ASP A 12 -1.41 -8.72 9.68
N ALA A 13 -1.66 -8.87 8.38
CA ALA A 13 -2.56 -7.96 7.66
C ALA A 13 -4.01 -8.44 7.78
N LEU A 14 -4.91 -7.52 8.12
CA LEU A 14 -6.36 -7.77 8.09
C LEU A 14 -6.84 -7.96 6.65
N VAL A 15 -6.29 -7.15 5.74
CA VAL A 15 -6.53 -7.19 4.29
C VAL A 15 -5.23 -6.80 3.59
N SER A 16 -4.91 -7.49 2.49
CA SER A 16 -3.75 -7.18 1.65
C SER A 16 -4.17 -7.16 0.19
N GLU A 17 -3.74 -6.12 -0.52
CA GLU A 17 -3.90 -5.97 -1.96
C GLU A 17 -2.54 -5.79 -2.62
N LYS A 18 -2.40 -6.30 -3.85
CA LYS A 18 -1.16 -6.21 -4.66
C LYS A 18 -1.47 -5.62 -6.02
N ILE A 19 -0.74 -4.57 -6.38
CA ILE A 19 -0.85 -3.91 -7.68
C ILE A 19 0.52 -3.98 -8.36
N GLN A 20 0.57 -4.48 -9.59
CA GLN A 20 1.79 -4.48 -10.39
C GLN A 20 1.60 -3.56 -11.59
N VAL A 21 2.52 -2.60 -11.75
CA VAL A 21 2.56 -1.68 -12.89
C VAL A 21 4.01 -1.56 -13.36
N ASP A 22 4.25 -1.92 -14.61
CA ASP A 22 5.59 -2.05 -15.19
C ASP A 22 6.53 -2.89 -14.31
N ARG A 23 7.65 -2.31 -13.89
CA ARG A 23 8.65 -2.90 -12.97
C ARG A 23 8.35 -2.68 -11.49
N LYS A 24 7.28 -1.95 -11.17
CA LYS A 24 6.90 -1.58 -9.80
C LYS A 24 5.83 -2.53 -9.27
N VAL A 25 5.96 -2.91 -8.01
CA VAL A 25 4.94 -3.65 -7.27
C VAL A 25 4.55 -2.85 -6.05
N PHE A 26 3.27 -2.56 -5.89
CA PHE A 26 2.70 -1.92 -4.72
C PHE A 26 1.97 -2.96 -3.86
N PHE A 27 2.26 -2.96 -2.57
CA PHE A 27 1.56 -3.75 -1.56
C PHE A 27 0.78 -2.80 -0.65
N LEU A 28 -0.52 -3.03 -0.52
CA LEU A 28 -1.43 -2.23 0.30
C LEU A 28 -1.97 -3.14 1.40
N ASP A 29 -1.44 -2.98 2.61
CA ASP A 29 -1.77 -3.83 3.76
C ASP A 29 -2.54 -3.03 4.81
N LEU A 30 -3.80 -3.35 5.04
CA LEU A 30 -4.54 -2.83 6.20
C LEU A 30 -4.16 -3.65 7.43
N LYS A 31 -3.54 -3.02 8.41
CA LYS A 31 -3.06 -3.68 9.64
C LYS A 31 -3.66 -3.02 10.88
N GLU A 32 -3.57 -3.71 12.01
CA GLU A 32 -4.00 -3.23 13.31
C GLU A 32 -2.89 -3.41 14.35
N ASN A 33 -2.73 -2.43 15.23
CA ASN A 33 -1.89 -2.54 16.41
C ASN A 33 -2.59 -1.89 17.61
N GLN A 34 -1.92 -1.82 18.76
CA GLN A 34 -2.50 -1.25 20.00
C GLN A 34 -2.94 0.22 19.87
N ARG A 35 -2.46 0.96 18.85
CA ARG A 35 -2.81 2.36 18.58
C ARG A 35 -3.95 2.50 17.56
N GLY A 36 -4.47 1.39 17.04
CA GLY A 36 -5.56 1.32 16.07
C GLY A 36 -5.13 0.79 14.70
N ARG A 37 -6.01 0.99 13.70
CA ARG A 37 -5.82 0.53 12.32
C ARG A 37 -5.06 1.54 11.47
N PHE A 38 -4.27 1.02 10.54
CA PHE A 38 -3.52 1.82 9.58
C PHE A 38 -3.30 1.03 8.28
N LEU A 39 -3.23 1.74 7.16
CA LEU A 39 -2.83 1.20 5.88
C LEU A 39 -1.33 1.41 5.71
N LYS A 40 -0.61 0.34 5.41
CA LYS A 40 0.80 0.36 5.00
C LYS A 40 0.85 0.22 3.49
N ILE A 41 1.43 1.19 2.80
CA ILE A 41 1.65 1.13 1.36
C ILE A 41 3.15 0.97 1.11
N THR A 42 3.55 -0.12 0.47
CA THR A 42 4.94 -0.41 0.12
C THR A 42 5.10 -0.40 -1.39
N GLU A 43 5.97 0.45 -1.91
CA GLU A 43 6.46 0.36 -3.30
C GLU A 43 7.70 -0.53 -3.32
N ASP A 44 7.78 -1.47 -4.27
CA ASP A 44 8.93 -2.31 -4.53
C ASP A 44 9.36 -2.16 -6.00
N VAL A 45 10.61 -1.75 -6.19
CA VAL A 45 11.24 -1.63 -7.51
C VAL A 45 12.49 -2.49 -7.52
N SER A 46 12.35 -3.71 -8.03
CA SER A 46 13.45 -4.69 -8.15
C SER A 46 14.18 -4.94 -6.81
N GLY A 47 13.43 -5.03 -5.72
CA GLY A 47 13.93 -5.28 -4.37
C GLY A 47 14.23 -4.02 -3.56
N ARG A 48 14.24 -2.84 -4.17
CA ARG A 48 14.28 -1.57 -3.43
C ARG A 48 12.88 -1.22 -2.95
N ARG A 49 12.71 -1.13 -1.63
CA ARG A 49 11.41 -0.93 -0.99
C ARG A 49 11.30 0.42 -0.30
N ASP A 50 10.29 1.19 -0.65
CA ASP A 50 9.89 2.44 -0.01
C ASP A 50 8.49 2.25 0.62
N THR A 51 8.23 2.85 1.78
CA THR A 51 6.98 2.59 2.53
C THR A 51 6.43 3.84 3.18
N ILE A 52 5.11 4.01 3.09
CA ILE A 52 4.35 4.99 3.89
C ILE A 52 3.28 4.30 4.73
N MET A 53 2.86 4.95 5.81
CA MET A 53 1.78 4.51 6.68
C MET A 53 0.72 5.59 6.80
N LEU A 54 -0.55 5.22 6.62
CA LEU A 54 -1.71 6.09 6.69
C LEU A 54 -2.64 5.59 7.81
N PRO A 55 -2.93 6.38 8.84
CA PRO A 55 -3.97 6.02 9.82
C PRO A 55 -5.30 5.75 9.14
N ALA A 56 -6.04 4.74 9.61
CA ALA A 56 -7.32 4.35 8.98
C ALA A 56 -8.36 5.48 8.95
N SER A 57 -8.28 6.43 9.88
CA SER A 57 -9.13 7.63 9.90
C SER A 57 -8.95 8.54 8.68
N GLY A 58 -7.81 8.45 7.97
CA GLY A 58 -7.52 9.23 6.77
C GLY A 58 -7.87 8.53 5.45
N LEU A 59 -8.35 7.28 5.47
CA LEU A 59 -8.56 6.49 4.25
C LEU A 59 -9.58 7.12 3.31
N GLN A 60 -10.72 7.58 3.84
CA GLN A 60 -11.77 8.18 3.03
C GLN A 60 -11.27 9.42 2.27
N SER A 61 -10.61 10.34 2.97
CA SER A 61 -10.05 11.55 2.35
C SER A 61 -8.92 11.23 1.35
N PHE A 62 -8.16 10.17 1.60
CA PHE A 62 -7.12 9.70 0.68
C PHE A 62 -7.72 9.17 -0.64
N VAL A 63 -8.78 8.36 -0.55
CA VAL A 63 -9.52 7.84 -1.72
C VAL A 63 -10.17 8.98 -2.51
N GLU A 64 -10.80 9.95 -1.84
CA GLU A 64 -11.36 11.12 -2.51
C GLU A 64 -10.30 11.97 -3.23
N ALA A 65 -9.10 12.09 -2.66
CA ALA A 65 -7.99 12.76 -3.32
C ALA A 65 -7.53 12.00 -4.57
N LEU A 66 -7.42 10.66 -4.50
CA LEU A 66 -7.09 9.83 -5.66
C LEU A 66 -8.16 9.96 -6.75
N HIS A 67 -9.44 9.93 -6.41
CA HIS A 67 -10.52 10.10 -7.39
C HIS A 67 -10.42 11.43 -8.14
N ARG A 68 -10.19 12.55 -7.44
CA ARG A 68 -10.00 13.86 -8.09
C ARG A 68 -8.80 13.88 -9.04
N ILE A 69 -7.70 13.21 -8.68
CA ILE A 69 -6.53 13.10 -9.56
C ILE A 69 -6.85 12.27 -10.80
N VAL A 70 -7.57 11.16 -10.65
CA VAL A 70 -7.99 10.31 -11.78
C VAL A 70 -8.94 11.04 -12.72
N GLU A 71 -9.93 11.76 -12.18
CA GLU A 71 -10.85 12.58 -12.96
C GLU A 71 -10.11 13.65 -13.78
N PHE A 72 -9.08 14.27 -13.19
CA PHE A 72 -8.24 15.24 -13.89
C PHE A 72 -7.40 14.59 -15.00
N GLU A 73 -6.76 13.44 -14.73
CA GLU A 73 -5.93 12.73 -15.72
C GLU A 73 -6.75 12.26 -16.93
N GLN A 74 -8.00 11.84 -16.74
CA GLN A 74 -8.88 11.37 -17.81
C GLN A 74 -9.40 12.49 -18.74
N GLN A 75 -9.22 13.75 -18.35
CA GLN A 75 -9.61 14.91 -19.16
C GLN A 75 -8.47 15.44 -20.03
N LEU A 76 -7.26 14.91 -19.88
CA LEU A 76 -6.11 15.17 -20.75
C LEU A 76 -6.16 14.28 -22.00
#